data_AF-A0A392VWW7-F1
#
_entry.id   AF-A0A392VWW7-F1
#
_cell.length_a   1.000
_cell.length_b   1.000
_cell.length_c   1.000
_cell.angle_alpha   90.00
_cell.angle_beta   90.00
_cell.angle_gamma   90.00
#
_symmetry.space_group_name_H-M   'P 1'
#
loop_
_entity.id
_entity.type
_entity.pdbx_description
1 polymer ?
#
loop_
_entity_poly.entity_id
_entity_poly.type
_entity_poly.pdbx_seq_one_letter_code
_entity_poly.pdbx_strand_id
1 'polypeptide(L)' 'MVKIKQAHKKLSSIRVNDLVITDLDQISSHVVNHFQTLFIGSNNVQDNGLVEDVIPKL' A
#
# COMPACT_ATOMS: atom_id res chain seq x y z
N MET A 1 13.23 13.06 -28.77
CA MET A 1 12.87 13.53 -27.41
C MET A 1 11.72 12.68 -26.89
N VAL A 2 11.94 11.84 -25.89
CA VAL A 2 10.85 11.10 -25.24
C VAL A 2 10.14 12.06 -24.29
N LYS A 3 8.93 12.49 -24.65
CA LYS A 3 8.04 13.19 -23.71
C LYS A 3 7.51 12.16 -22.73
N ILE A 4 8.10 12.09 -21.54
CA ILE A 4 7.51 11.36 -20.42
C ILE A 4 6.21 12.10 -20.08
N LYS A 5 5.08 11.58 -20.57
CA LYS A 5 3.76 12.01 -20.12
C LYS A 5 3.67 11.55 -18.66
N GLN A 6 3.85 12.48 -17.72
CA GLN A 6 3.43 12.22 -16.35
C GLN A 6 1.91 12.12 -16.36
N ALA A 7 1.41 10.90 -16.57
CA ALA A 7 0.00 10.59 -16.48
C ALA A 7 -0.35 10.46 -15.00
N HIS A 8 -0.44 11.60 -14.30
CA HIS A 8 -1.07 11.62 -12.99
C HIS A 8 -2.57 11.35 -13.23
N LYS A 9 -2.98 10.09 -13.21
CA LYS A 9 -4.40 9.77 -13.13
C LYS A 9 -4.87 10.27 -11.77
N LYS A 10 -5.68 11.34 -11.76
CA LYS A 10 -6.38 11.76 -10.55
C LYS A 10 -7.24 10.58 -10.10
N LEU A 11 -7.02 10.11 -8.87
CA LEU A 11 -7.92 9.16 -8.23
C LEU A 11 -9.26 9.87 -8.04
N SER A 12 -10.27 9.44 -8.78
CA SER A 12 -11.66 9.94 -8.67
C SER A 12 -12.51 9.07 -7.76
N SER A 13 -12.05 7.86 -7.45
CA SER A 13 -12.74 6.93 -6.56
C SER A 13 -11.79 5.87 -6.03
N ILE A 14 -12.02 5.41 -4.81
CA ILE A 14 -11.34 4.28 -4.19
C ILE A 14 -12.38 3.45 -3.43
N ARG A 15 -12.21 2.13 -3.45
CA ARG A 15 -13.00 1.22 -2.62
C ARG A 15 -12.24 0.88 -1.36
N VAL A 16 -12.88 1.06 -0.21
CA VAL A 16 -12.38 0.68 1.11
C VAL A 16 -13.37 -0.29 1.71
N ASN A 17 -12.98 -1.57 1.81
CA ASN A 17 -13.88 -2.67 2.17
C ASN A 17 -15.10 -2.69 1.22
N ASP A 18 -16.31 -2.48 1.75
CA ASP A 18 -17.56 -2.43 0.97
C ASP A 18 -18.02 -1.01 0.60
N LEU A 19 -17.26 0.02 0.98
CA LEU A 19 -17.60 1.42 0.70
C LEU A 19 -16.80 1.96 -0.49
N VAL A 20 -17.47 2.65 -1.41
CA VAL A 20 -16.81 3.42 -2.48
C VAL A 20 -16.76 4.88 -2.07
N ILE A 21 -15.55 5.41 -1.92
CA ILE A 21 -15.26 6.81 -1.62
C ILE A 21 -14.97 7.52 -2.94
N THR A 22 -15.68 8.60 -3.23
CA THR A 22 -15.49 9.44 -4.44
C THR A 22 -15.08 10.87 -4.11
N ASP A 23 -15.15 11.26 -2.84
CA ASP A 23 -14.77 12.58 -2.36
C ASP A 23 -13.24 12.72 -2.27
N LEU A 24 -12.67 13.71 -2.94
CA LEU A 24 -11.20 13.84 -3.10
C LEU A 24 -10.46 14.05 -1.77
N ASP A 25 -11.06 14.77 -0.82
CA ASP A 25 -10.45 15.03 0.48
C ASP A 25 -10.41 13.74 1.33
N GLN A 26 -11.51 12.97 1.31
CA GLN A 26 -11.55 11.64 1.92
C GLN A 26 -10.59 10.65 1.26
N ILE A 27 -10.45 10.68 -0.08
CA ILE A 27 -9.48 9.87 -0.82
C ILE A 27 -8.06 10.19 -0.34
N SER A 28 -7.70 11.48 -0.30
CA SER A 28 -6.39 11.95 0.12
C SER A 28 -6.07 11.49 1.55
N SER A 29 -6.99 11.76 2.48
CA SER A 29 -6.85 11.38 3.88
C SER A 29 -6.69 9.86 4.06
N HIS A 30 -7.50 9.06 3.35
CA HIS A 30 -7.40 7.61 3.40
C HIS A 30 -6.03 7.10 2.92
N VAL A 31 -5.54 7.60 1.79
CA VAL A 31 -4.26 7.19 1.22
C VAL A 31 -3.12 7.50 2.19
N VAL A 32 -3.07 8.72 2.73
CA VAL A 32 -2.03 9.12 3.70
C VAL A 32 -2.09 8.24 4.95
N ASN A 33 -3.28 8.07 5.53
CA ASN A 33 -3.43 7.28 6.75
C ASN A 33 -3.07 5.80 6.56
N HIS A 34 -3.43 5.22 5.40
CA HIS A 34 -3.11 3.84 5.07
C HIS A 34 -1.60 3.59 5.06
N PHE A 35 -0.85 4.41 4.32
CA PHE A 35 0.60 4.26 4.25
C PHE A 35 1.28 4.66 5.56
N GLN A 36 0.78 5.67 6.25
CA GLN A 36 1.28 6.03 7.57
C GLN A 36 1.16 4.84 8.54
N THR A 37 0.00 4.17 8.58
CA THR A 37 -0.20 2.98 9.40
C THR A 37 0.72 1.83 8.96
N LEU A 38 0.85 1.61 7.65
CA LEU A 38 1.69 0.53 7.11
C LEU A 38 3.17 0.70 7.50
N PHE A 39 3.70 1.93 7.46
CA PHE A 39 5.11 2.21 7.72
C PHE A 39 5.43 2.54 9.18
N ILE A 40 4.45 2.98 9.97
CA ILE A 40 4.59 3.14 11.43
C ILE A 40 4.36 1.81 12.16
N GLY A 41 3.70 0.85 11.52
CA GLY A 41 3.49 -0.50 12.06
C GLY A 41 4.81 -1.13 12.52
N SER A 42 4.78 -1.77 13.70
CA SER A 42 5.92 -2.53 14.20
C SER A 42 6.33 -3.55 13.14
N ASN A 43 7.62 -3.58 12.78
CA ASN A 43 8.24 -4.64 11.97
C ASN A 43 8.32 -5.93 12.79
N ASN A 44 7.18 -6.39 13.31
CA ASN A 44 7.07 -7.66 13.98
C ASN A 44 7.11 -8.73 12.90
N VAL A 45 8.32 -8.98 12.38
CA VAL A 45 8.63 -10.13 11.56
C VAL A 45 8.39 -11.33 12.47
N GLN A 46 7.17 -11.87 12.40
CA GLN A 46 6.94 -13.19 12.95
C GLN A 46 7.72 -14.15 12.09
N ASP A 47 8.73 -14.75 12.70
CA ASP A 47 9.35 -15.93 12.15
C ASP A 47 8.25 -16.97 11.91
N ASN A 48 7.98 -17.21 10.63
CA ASN A 48 6.96 -18.13 10.17
C ASN A 48 7.56 -19.49 9.77
N GLY A 49 8.82 -19.75 10.12
CA GLY A 49 9.51 -21.00 9.83
C GLY A 49 9.83 -21.20 8.34
N LEU A 50 9.51 -20.22 7.47
CA LEU A 50 9.77 -20.34 6.04
C LEU A 50 11.26 -20.44 5.74
N VAL A 51 12.09 -19.74 6.52
CA VAL A 51 13.54 -19.73 6.31
C VAL A 51 14.11 -21.13 6.49
N GLU A 52 13.68 -21.85 7.53
CA GLU A 52 14.09 -23.22 7.85
C GLU A 52 13.54 -24.23 6.83
N ASP A 53 12.39 -23.96 6.21
CA ASP A 53 11.76 -24.82 5.20
C ASP A 53 12.39 -24.63 3.80
N VAL A 54 12.72 -23.39 3.43
CA VAL A 54 13.19 -23.07 2.06
C VAL A 54 14.71 -22.96 1.92
N ILE A 55 15.45 -22.76 3.00
CA ILE A 55 16.92 -22.77 2.96
C ILE A 55 17.40 -24.15 3.41
N PRO A 56 17.69 -25.08 2.48
CA PRO A 56 18.30 -26.35 2.85
C PRO A 56 19.61 -26.06 3.58
N LYS A 57 19.73 -26.63 4.79
CA LYS A 57 20.85 -26.46 5.71
C LYS A 57 22.19 -26.51 4.97
N LEU A 58 23.01 -25.46 5.16
CA LEU A 58 24.37 -25.36 4.62
C LEU A 58 25.26 -26.50 5.16
#